data_AF-A0A631E2D2-F1
#
_entry.id   AF-A0A631E2D2-F1
#
_cell.length_a   1.000
_cell.length_b   1.000
_cell.length_c   1.000
_cell.angle_alpha   90.00
_cell.angle_beta   90.00
_cell.angle_gamma   90.00
#
_symmetry.space_group_name_H-M   'P 1'
#
loop_
_entity.id
_entity.type
_entity.pdbx_description
1 polymer ?
#
loop_
_entity_poly.entity_id
_entity_poly.type
_entity_poly.pdbx_seq_one_letter_code
_entity_poly.pdbx_strand_id
1 'polypeptide(L)'
;MTTHNTVPGHYNLESVYDEKINPLMQQIIAICKEHHMPMVASFAYENCEEKGRCCCTTTLTFEGRHIKEFAEATSVIRGNPLFSAFTVMSGVKGQ
;
A
#
# COMPACT_ATOMS: atom_id res chain seq x y z
N MET A 1 20.35 -29.63 -10.57
CA MET A 1 18.92 -29.55 -10.24
C MET A 1 18.75 -28.45 -9.21
N THR A 2 18.44 -27.23 -9.65
CA THR A 2 18.11 -26.11 -8.75
C THR A 2 16.73 -26.35 -8.18
N THR A 3 16.65 -26.63 -6.88
CA THR A 3 15.40 -26.73 -6.14
C THR A 3 14.72 -25.36 -6.18
N HIS A 4 13.68 -25.23 -7.00
CA HIS A 4 12.76 -24.10 -6.89
C HIS A 4 12.16 -24.14 -5.49
N ASN A 5 12.57 -23.19 -4.65
CA ASN A 5 11.93 -22.95 -3.36
C ASN A 5 10.55 -22.36 -3.64
N THR A 6 9.57 -23.22 -3.87
CA THR A 6 8.20 -22.82 -4.19
C THR A 6 7.59 -22.27 -2.92
N VAL A 7 7.63 -20.94 -2.76
CA VAL A 7 6.87 -20.26 -1.72
C VAL A 7 5.40 -20.65 -1.93
N PRO A 8 4.69 -21.12 -0.88
CA PRO A 8 3.29 -21.48 -1.00
C PRO A 8 2.51 -20.33 -1.62
N GLY A 9 1.66 -20.63 -2.61
CA GLY A 9 0.83 -19.60 -3.26
C GLY A 9 -0.04 -18.84 -2.25
N HIS A 10 -0.39 -19.49 -1.13
CA HIS A 10 -1.18 -18.92 -0.05
C HIS A 10 -0.34 -18.54 1.16
N TYR A 11 -0.67 -17.39 1.76
CA TYR A 11 -0.03 -16.89 2.96
C TYR A 11 -0.98 -15.97 3.73
N ASN A 12 -0.78 -15.90 5.05
CA ASN A 12 -1.34 -14.87 5.90
C ASN A 12 -0.21 -14.27 6.74
N LEU A 13 0.08 -13.01 6.49
CA LEU A 13 1.12 -12.19 7.11
C LEU A 13 0.49 -10.92 7.71
N GLU A 14 -0.81 -10.94 8.02
CA GLU A 14 -1.54 -9.82 8.62
C GLU A 14 -0.87 -9.35 9.92
N SER A 15 -0.55 -10.28 10.83
CA SER A 15 0.16 -9.94 12.07
C SER A 15 1.54 -9.33 11.83
N VAL A 16 2.28 -9.81 10.82
CA VAL A 16 3.58 -9.23 10.45
C VAL A 16 3.40 -7.82 9.92
N TYR A 17 2.37 -7.58 9.11
CA TYR A 17 2.05 -6.25 8.61
C TYR A 17 1.70 -5.32 9.78
N ASP A 18 0.77 -5.71 10.63
CA ASP A 18 0.27 -4.88 11.73
C ASP A 18 1.33 -4.59 12.79
N GLU A 19 2.12 -5.59 13.20
CA GLU A 19 3.09 -5.44 14.28
C GLU A 19 4.39 -4.78 13.81
N LYS A 20 4.82 -5.04 12.56
CA LYS A 20 6.16 -4.63 12.09
C LYS A 20 6.12 -3.58 11.00
N ILE A 21 5.23 -3.71 10.02
CA ILE A 21 5.21 -2.81 8.85
C ILE A 21 4.41 -1.54 9.16
N ASN A 22 3.25 -1.65 9.79
CA ASN A 22 2.37 -0.51 10.07
C ASN A 22 3.08 0.59 10.88
N PRO A 23 3.81 0.29 11.99
CA PRO A 23 4.54 1.34 12.72
C PRO A 23 5.62 2.05 11.88
N LEU A 24 6.26 1.33 10.96
CA LEU A 24 7.24 1.92 10.03
C LEU A 24 6.56 2.77 8.96
N MET A 25 5.41 2.32 8.44
CA MET A 25 4.61 3.09 7.49
C MET A 25 4.12 4.41 8.09
N GLN A 26 3.76 4.44 9.38
CA GLN A 26 3.41 5.71 10.03
C GLN A 26 4.58 6.70 10.03
N GLN A 27 5.80 6.24 10.31
CA GLN A 27 7.01 7.07 10.27
C GLN A 27 7.30 7.57 8.84
N ILE A 28 7.20 6.68 7.85
CA ILE A 28 7.37 7.02 6.44
C ILE A 28 6.34 8.08 6.00
N ILE A 29 5.06 7.88 6.33
CA ILE A 29 3.98 8.82 6.01
C ILE A 29 4.26 10.18 6.63
N ALA A 30 4.73 10.23 7.89
CA ALA A 30 5.06 11.49 8.56
C ALA A 30 6.18 12.24 7.81
N ILE A 31 7.28 11.56 7.45
CA ILE A 31 8.41 12.14 6.70
C ILE A 31 7.94 12.64 5.33
N CYS A 32 7.17 11.83 4.60
CA CYS A 32 6.65 12.21 3.30
C CYS A 32 5.72 13.43 3.37
N LYS A 33 4.90 13.54 4.42
CA LYS A 33 4.05 14.71 4.67
C LYS A 33 4.88 15.96 4.98
N GLU A 34 5.88 15.85 5.86
CA GLU A 34 6.76 16.97 6.23
C GLU A 34 7.45 17.59 5.00
N HIS A 35 7.98 16.75 4.11
CA HIS A 35 8.72 17.20 2.93
C HIS A 35 7.88 17.34 1.65
N HIS A 36 6.55 17.16 1.74
CA HIS A 36 5.64 17.17 0.59
C HIS A 36 6.09 16.21 -0.52
N MET A 37 6.51 15.01 -0.14
CA MET A 37 7.08 14.00 -1.02
C MET A 37 5.97 13.02 -1.46
N PRO A 38 5.54 13.05 -2.74
CA PRO A 38 4.54 12.10 -3.23
C PRO A 38 5.03 10.66 -3.09
N MET A 39 4.13 9.74 -2.75
CA MET A 39 4.46 8.33 -2.54
C MET A 39 3.29 7.42 -2.95
N VAL A 40 3.63 6.23 -3.45
CA VAL A 40 2.73 5.07 -3.49
C VAL A 40 3.47 3.88 -2.88
N ALA A 41 2.83 3.18 -1.95
CA ALA A 41 3.32 1.93 -1.37
C ALA A 41 2.19 0.91 -1.26
N SER A 42 2.45 -0.35 -1.62
CA SER A 42 1.47 -1.44 -1.54
C SER A 42 2.12 -2.71 -1.02
N PHE A 43 1.51 -3.36 -0.05
CA PHE A 43 1.98 -4.60 0.55
C PHE A 43 0.88 -5.65 0.47
N ALA A 44 1.17 -6.78 -0.18
CA ALA A 44 0.30 -7.95 -0.16
C ALA A 44 0.60 -8.77 1.11
N TYR A 45 -0.35 -8.80 2.05
CA TYR A 45 -0.16 -9.47 3.34
C TYR A 45 -1.00 -10.74 3.47
N GLU A 46 -2.00 -10.95 2.61
CA GLU A 46 -2.76 -12.20 2.60
C GLU A 46 -2.99 -12.67 1.16
N ASN A 47 -2.94 -13.97 0.93
CA ASN A 47 -3.46 -14.61 -0.26
C ASN A 47 -4.13 -15.93 0.13
N CYS A 48 -5.46 -15.99 0.09
CA CYS A 48 -6.23 -17.20 0.38
C CYS A 48 -7.26 -17.47 -0.74
N GLU A 49 -7.68 -18.72 -0.89
CA GLU A 49 -8.61 -19.11 -1.96
C GLU A 49 -9.97 -18.40 -1.85
N GLU A 50 -10.45 -18.14 -0.62
CA GLU A 50 -11.77 -17.55 -0.38
C GLU A 50 -11.80 -16.02 -0.58
N LYS A 51 -10.80 -15.30 -0.08
CA LYS A 51 -10.74 -13.82 -0.13
C LYS A 51 -9.80 -13.28 -1.19
N GLY A 52 -9.12 -14.15 -1.93
CA GLY A 52 -8.07 -13.78 -2.87
C GLY A 52 -6.90 -13.09 -2.18
N ARG A 53 -6.27 -12.14 -2.88
CA ARG A 53 -5.11 -11.40 -2.39
C ARG A 53 -5.54 -10.12 -1.68
N CYS A 54 -5.23 -9.99 -0.39
CA CYS A 54 -5.40 -8.76 0.35
C CYS A 54 -4.12 -7.93 0.35
N CYS A 55 -4.25 -6.65 0.02
CA CYS A 55 -3.16 -5.68 0.04
C CYS A 55 -3.54 -4.45 0.85
N CYS A 56 -2.56 -3.85 1.53
CA CYS A 56 -2.68 -2.50 2.07
C CYS A 56 -1.93 -1.54 1.14
N THR A 57 -2.65 -0.55 0.58
CA THR A 57 -2.08 0.42 -0.36
C THR A 57 -2.25 1.84 0.16
N THR A 58 -1.14 2.54 0.35
CA THR A 58 -1.10 3.95 0.74
C THR A 58 -0.63 4.79 -0.43
N THR A 59 -1.36 5.86 -0.73
CA THR A 59 -0.99 6.86 -1.74
C THR A 59 -1.02 8.24 -1.09
N LEU A 60 0.07 9.00 -1.23
CA LEU A 60 0.19 10.38 -0.79
C LEU A 60 0.42 11.27 -2.00
N THR A 61 -0.42 12.27 -2.16
CA THR A 61 -0.32 13.31 -3.20
C THR A 61 -0.32 14.68 -2.56
N PHE A 62 0.34 15.63 -3.22
CA PHE A 62 0.43 17.02 -2.77
C PHE A 62 0.11 17.93 -3.95
N GLU A 63 -0.49 19.08 -3.65
CA GLU A 63 -0.81 20.08 -4.67
C GLU A 63 0.45 20.51 -5.43
N GLY A 64 0.35 20.66 -6.74
CA GLY A 64 1.49 20.99 -7.61
C GLY A 64 2.55 19.88 -7.78
N ARG A 65 2.40 18.73 -7.10
CA ARG A 65 3.32 17.58 -7.19
C ARG A 65 2.59 16.30 -7.56
N HIS A 66 1.71 16.38 -8.55
CA HIS A 66 1.02 15.23 -9.09
C HIS A 66 1.94 14.42 -10.01
N ILE A 67 2.07 13.12 -9.75
CA ILE A 67 2.83 12.18 -10.57
C ILE A 67 1.83 11.24 -11.25
N LYS A 68 1.75 11.32 -12.58
CA LYS A 68 0.75 10.58 -13.37
C LYS A 68 0.92 9.07 -13.21
N GLU A 69 2.17 8.60 -13.22
CA GLU A 69 2.54 7.20 -13.07
C GLU A 69 2.07 6.64 -11.72
N PHE A 70 2.07 7.45 -10.67
CA PHE A 70 1.58 7.06 -9.35
C PHE A 70 0.06 6.92 -9.34
N ALA A 71 -0.65 7.81 -10.05
CA ALA A 71 -2.10 7.71 -10.21
C ALA A 71 -2.49 6.47 -11.03
N GLU A 72 -1.77 6.19 -12.13
CA GLU A 72 -1.97 5.01 -12.96
C GLU A 72 -1.68 3.72 -12.18
N ALA A 73 -0.56 3.65 -11.47
CA ALA A 73 -0.22 2.52 -10.61
C ALA A 73 -1.30 2.29 -9.54
N THR A 74 -1.76 3.36 -8.89
CA THR A 74 -2.83 3.28 -7.88
C THR A 74 -4.14 2.75 -8.49
N SER A 75 -4.47 3.16 -9.72
CA SER A 75 -5.64 2.67 -10.46
C SER A 75 -5.53 1.17 -10.76
N VAL A 76 -4.38 0.71 -11.25
CA VAL A 76 -4.13 -0.72 -11.51
C VAL A 76 -4.17 -1.54 -10.22
N ILE A 77 -3.61 -1.02 -9.13
CA ILE A 77 -3.60 -1.68 -7.83
C ILE A 77 -5.02 -1.77 -7.24
N ARG A 78 -5.84 -0.71 -7.33
CA ARG A 78 -7.18 -0.68 -6.71
C ARG A 78 -8.29 -1.25 -7.60
N GLY A 79 -8.12 -1.27 -8.92
CA GLY A 79 -9.12 -1.72 -9.88
C GLY A 79 -9.43 -3.22 -9.86
N ASN A 80 -8.81 -3.98 -8.96
CA ASN A 80 -9.12 -5.38 -8.74
C ASN A 80 -10.01 -5.50 -7.48
N PRO A 81 -11.23 -6.04 -7.60
CA PRO A 81 -12.31 -5.93 -6.60
C PRO A 81 -12.06 -6.65 -5.25
N LEU A 82 -10.88 -7.26 -5.05
CA LEU A 82 -10.48 -7.94 -3.81
C LEU A 82 -9.63 -7.05 -2.87
N PHE A 83 -9.43 -5.77 -3.21
CA PHE A 83 -8.54 -4.89 -2.45
C PHE A 83 -9.28 -3.93 -1.53
N SER A 84 -9.21 -4.17 -0.22
CA SER A 84 -9.60 -3.19 0.81
C SER A 84 -8.51 -2.13 0.94
N ALA A 85 -8.70 -0.97 0.29
CA ALA A 85 -7.79 0.17 0.41
C ALA A 85 -8.34 1.20 1.39
N PHE A 86 -7.68 1.39 2.54
CA PHE A 86 -7.90 2.56 3.38
C PHE A 86 -7.13 3.75 2.81
N THR A 87 -7.85 4.78 2.38
CA THR A 87 -7.23 6.04 1.92
C THR A 87 -7.24 7.05 3.06
N VAL A 88 -6.08 7.43 3.59
CA VAL A 88 -5.95 8.59 4.47
C VAL A 88 -5.83 9.84 3.61
N MET A 89 -6.97 10.44 3.26
CA MET A 89 -7.00 11.75 2.60
C MET A 89 -6.79 12.84 3.66
N SER A 90 -5.58 13.37 3.79
CA SER A 90 -5.35 14.62 4.53
C SER A 90 -5.80 15.79 3.65
N GLY A 91 -7.09 16.13 3.71
CA GLY A 91 -7.57 17.42 3.21
C GLY A 91 -7.16 18.51 4.19
N VAL A 92 -6.17 19.33 3.84
CA VAL A 92 -5.91 20.58 4.56
C VAL A 92 -7.02 21.55 4.13
N LYS A 93 -8.00 21.75 5.01
CA LYS A 93 -9.01 22.80 4.83
C LYS A 93 -8.32 24.12 5.12
N GLY A 94 -8.07 24.92 4.08
CA GLY A 94 -7.54 26.27 4.22
C GLY A 94 -8.41 27.11 5.17
N GLN A 95 -7.75 27.79 6.09
CA GLN A 95 -8.17 29.06 6.69
C GLN A 95 -6.96 29.99 6.67
#